data_AF-A0A1G1CI96-F1
#
_entry.id   AF-A0A1G1CI96-F1
#
_cell.length_a   1.000
_cell.length_b   1.000
_cell.length_c   1.000
_cell.angle_alpha   90.00
_cell.angle_beta   90.00
_cell.angle_gamma   90.00
#
_symmetry.space_group_name_H-M   'P 1'
#
loop_
_entity.id
_entity.type
_entity.pdbx_description
1 polymer ?
#
loop_
_entity_poly.entity_id
_entity_poly.type
_entity_poly.pdbx_seq_one_letter_code
_entity_poly.pdbx_strand_id
1 'polypeptide(L)'
;MSSFSSKRIGTCLPLTALAGEKVAGESDYLTAGISFARWLSQTGQTIWQVLPLHQTHLEAGHTGNYVASPYKGYGIGLDPRFLPSQAAPSQGQVDSYSFEQFVNEHGFWLADYALFCSLRDYFDSDNWTSWPEALRNRKPQALKDWSLRLQVATEQQLKLQWRLHAAYRDFKEKVNDLNIELIGDAAFYLPLNSPLVWVYQDLFVIGKDGSLPRVSGIPAGLHTHYGRQVWGHPLYRWHEPDKHQQILKLWQTRLIYLSFIYDILRLDHAKGFFTYGSIDPFHSKNDKLLSGPGETVLKAVITSARQAGLEVIAEDSGGWARPLRLAISKWHVPGMKILRFALLPRTEGLQVNTDYAQVTKYPVNCVAYTTTHDTEPLVSYLTSLPDSARRILAQKAKITYSEDTSKLAVRLRQALLNSPARIILLPLQDWLLSAERINTPGTEQAVNDPNWRFHLHLPIDQLPVEPIKKEVATATH
;
A
#
# COMPACT_ATOMS: atom_id res chain seq x y z
N MET A 1 15.25 -8.74 -18.23
CA MET A 1 14.20 -8.18 -19.13
C MET A 1 13.01 -7.80 -18.27
N SER A 2 12.30 -6.72 -18.58
CA SER A 2 11.07 -6.37 -17.85
C SER A 2 10.02 -7.45 -18.12
N SER A 3 9.35 -7.94 -17.07
CA SER A 3 8.27 -8.94 -17.13
C SER A 3 7.02 -8.41 -17.86
N PHE A 4 6.89 -7.10 -18.00
CA PHE A 4 5.74 -6.44 -18.60
C PHE A 4 5.94 -6.26 -20.12
N SER A 5 5.56 -7.27 -20.90
CA SER A 5 5.72 -7.29 -22.37
C SER A 5 4.58 -6.59 -23.14
N SER A 6 3.40 -6.44 -22.53
CA SER A 6 2.20 -5.80 -23.09
C SER A 6 1.71 -4.63 -22.22
N LYS A 7 1.01 -3.66 -22.83
CA LYS A 7 0.42 -2.55 -22.06
C LYS A 7 -0.71 -3.11 -21.19
N ARG A 8 -0.69 -2.77 -19.90
CA ARG A 8 -1.70 -3.15 -18.91
C ARG A 8 -2.39 -1.90 -18.39
N ILE A 9 -3.72 -1.92 -18.37
CA ILE A 9 -4.55 -0.82 -17.87
C ILE A 9 -5.40 -1.38 -16.73
N GLY A 10 -5.53 -0.59 -15.66
CA GLY A 10 -6.31 -1.00 -14.52
C GLY A 10 -6.74 0.12 -13.60
N THR A 11 -7.38 -0.29 -12.52
CA THR A 11 -7.98 0.61 -11.54
C THR A 11 -7.32 0.49 -10.17
N CYS A 12 -7.12 1.61 -9.49
CA CYS A 12 -6.78 1.65 -8.07
C CYS A 12 -8.07 1.77 -7.25
N LEU A 13 -8.33 0.78 -6.40
CA LEU A 13 -9.43 0.84 -5.44
C LEU A 13 -9.09 -0.06 -4.25
N PRO A 14 -9.06 0.47 -3.00
CA PRO A 14 -8.88 -0.38 -1.83
C PRO A 14 -10.02 -1.39 -1.71
N LEU A 15 -9.71 -2.62 -1.30
CA LEU A 15 -10.73 -3.65 -1.06
C LEU A 15 -11.75 -3.18 -0.01
N THR A 16 -11.31 -2.37 0.98
CA THR A 16 -12.18 -1.79 2.01
C THR A 16 -13.24 -0.83 1.46
N ALA A 17 -13.01 -0.24 0.29
CA ALA A 17 -13.98 0.66 -0.34
C ALA A 17 -15.18 -0.09 -0.95
N LEU A 18 -15.09 -1.42 -1.07
CA LEU A 18 -16.13 -2.25 -1.68
C LEU A 18 -17.21 -2.73 -0.69
N ALA A 19 -17.05 -2.48 0.62
CA ALA A 19 -18.10 -2.81 1.58
C ALA A 19 -19.06 -1.65 1.84
N GLY A 20 -20.36 -1.96 1.84
CA GLY A 20 -21.45 -1.10 2.27
C GLY A 20 -22.81 -1.76 1.97
N GLU A 21 -23.85 -1.49 2.76
CA GLU A 21 -25.20 -2.07 2.63
C GLU A 21 -25.84 -1.93 1.22
N LYS A 22 -25.29 -1.03 0.40
CA LYS A 22 -25.77 -0.72 -0.95
C LYS A 22 -24.95 -1.37 -2.06
N VAL A 23 -23.83 -2.02 -1.77
CA VAL A 23 -23.03 -2.74 -2.77
C VAL A 23 -23.59 -4.16 -2.91
N ALA A 24 -24.77 -4.24 -3.54
CA ALA A 24 -25.40 -5.45 -4.05
C ALA A 24 -25.49 -6.66 -3.10
N GLY A 25 -26.26 -6.61 -2.00
CA GLY A 25 -26.74 -7.82 -1.28
C GLY A 25 -25.69 -8.79 -0.72
N GLU A 26 -24.39 -8.51 -0.89
CA GLU A 26 -23.26 -9.36 -0.55
C GLU A 26 -22.54 -8.71 0.64
N SER A 27 -22.63 -9.36 1.81
CA SER A 27 -22.16 -8.80 3.08
C SER A 27 -20.64 -8.82 3.30
N ASP A 28 -19.86 -9.36 2.36
CA ASP A 28 -18.42 -9.63 2.55
C ASP A 28 -17.52 -9.02 1.46
N TYR A 29 -16.32 -8.60 1.88
CA TYR A 29 -15.36 -7.87 1.05
C TYR A 29 -14.81 -8.70 -0.13
N LEU A 30 -14.61 -10.01 0.04
CA LEU A 30 -13.98 -10.85 -0.98
C LEU A 30 -14.95 -11.13 -2.13
N THR A 31 -16.22 -11.40 -1.83
CA THR A 31 -17.26 -11.58 -2.85
C THR A 31 -17.47 -10.29 -3.64
N ALA A 32 -17.60 -9.15 -2.95
CA ALA A 32 -17.66 -7.84 -3.61
C ALA A 32 -16.40 -7.57 -4.48
N GLY A 33 -15.23 -7.99 -4.00
CA GLY A 33 -13.98 -7.92 -4.75
C GLY A 33 -14.00 -8.76 -6.04
N ILE A 34 -14.59 -9.96 -6.03
CA ILE A 34 -14.76 -10.79 -7.24
C ILE A 34 -15.71 -10.09 -8.23
N SER A 35 -16.81 -9.53 -7.73
CA SER A 35 -17.74 -8.74 -8.55
C SER A 35 -17.05 -7.53 -9.19
N PHE A 36 -16.18 -6.83 -8.45
CA PHE A 36 -15.37 -5.75 -8.99
C PHE A 36 -14.36 -6.24 -10.04
N ALA A 37 -13.70 -7.39 -9.82
CA ALA A 37 -12.80 -7.99 -10.79
C ALA A 37 -13.52 -8.38 -12.09
N ARG A 38 -14.79 -8.81 -12.02
CA ARG A 38 -15.62 -9.04 -13.23
C ARG A 38 -15.86 -7.74 -13.98
N TRP A 39 -16.15 -6.64 -13.29
CA TRP A 39 -16.29 -5.32 -13.93
C TRP A 39 -14.98 -4.86 -14.60
N LEU A 40 -13.82 -5.09 -13.97
CA LEU A 40 -12.52 -4.83 -14.60
C LEU A 40 -12.35 -5.63 -15.89
N SER A 41 -12.66 -6.93 -15.85
CA SER A 41 -12.59 -7.81 -17.02
C SER A 41 -13.54 -7.35 -18.15
N GLN A 42 -14.79 -6.99 -17.82
CA GLN A 42 -15.79 -6.48 -18.77
C GLN A 42 -15.36 -5.16 -19.44
N THR A 43 -14.61 -4.32 -18.73
CA THR A 43 -14.06 -3.06 -19.22
C THR A 43 -12.70 -3.22 -19.93
N GLY A 44 -12.20 -4.45 -20.08
CA GLY A 44 -10.94 -4.75 -20.77
C GLY A 44 -9.68 -4.45 -19.96
N GLN A 45 -9.82 -4.20 -18.65
CA GLN A 45 -8.72 -3.96 -17.74
C GLN A 45 -8.09 -5.30 -17.31
N THR A 46 -6.82 -5.28 -16.91
CA THR A 46 -6.05 -6.52 -16.61
C THR A 46 -5.32 -6.49 -15.27
N ILE A 47 -5.41 -5.38 -14.54
CA ILE A 47 -4.72 -5.20 -13.25
C ILE A 47 -5.61 -4.44 -12.27
N TRP A 48 -5.46 -4.74 -10.99
CA TRP A 48 -6.15 -4.05 -9.89
C TRP A 48 -5.15 -3.73 -8.79
N GLN A 49 -4.97 -2.44 -8.48
CA GLN A 49 -4.16 -2.04 -7.33
C GLN A 49 -5.02 -1.84 -6.09
N VAL A 50 -4.68 -2.59 -5.03
CA VAL A 50 -5.27 -2.48 -3.69
C VAL A 50 -4.28 -1.83 -2.70
N LEU A 51 -4.78 -1.49 -1.52
CA LEU A 51 -3.95 -1.08 -0.38
C LEU A 51 -3.59 -2.29 0.49
N PRO A 52 -2.62 -2.15 1.42
CA PRO A 52 -2.24 -3.23 2.33
C PRO A 52 -3.46 -3.85 3.05
N LEU A 53 -3.52 -5.18 3.07
CA LEU A 53 -4.62 -5.97 3.64
C LEU A 53 -4.31 -6.53 5.03
N HIS A 54 -3.18 -6.11 5.62
CA HIS A 54 -2.76 -6.60 6.92
C HIS A 54 -3.67 -6.09 8.03
N GLN A 55 -3.76 -6.84 9.13
CA GLN A 55 -4.31 -6.31 10.36
C GLN A 55 -3.54 -5.04 10.76
N THR A 56 -4.28 -4.00 11.15
CA THR A 56 -3.72 -2.72 11.59
C THR A 56 -3.61 -2.67 13.11
N HIS A 57 -2.69 -1.85 13.62
CA HIS A 57 -2.55 -1.70 15.06
C HIS A 57 -3.81 -1.11 15.70
N LEU A 58 -4.02 -1.43 16.97
CA LEU A 58 -5.03 -0.86 17.84
C LEU A 58 -4.52 0.48 18.40
N GLU A 59 -5.28 1.56 18.20
CA GLU A 59 -5.02 2.79 18.93
C GLU A 59 -5.66 2.73 20.32
N ALA A 60 -4.91 3.14 21.35
CA ALA A 60 -5.35 3.06 22.75
C ALA A 60 -6.70 3.79 22.95
N GLY A 61 -7.64 3.16 23.67
CA GLY A 61 -8.91 3.76 24.08
C GLY A 61 -10.06 3.71 23.07
N HIS A 62 -9.95 2.97 21.96
CA HIS A 62 -10.95 3.00 20.89
C HIS A 62 -11.88 1.79 20.86
N THR A 63 -13.07 1.95 21.45
CA THR A 63 -14.28 1.17 21.10
C THR A 63 -15.12 1.98 20.10
N GLY A 64 -14.74 1.98 18.81
CA GLY A 64 -15.68 2.33 17.72
C GLY A 64 -15.35 3.51 16.77
N ASN A 65 -14.43 4.42 17.11
CA ASN A 65 -14.17 5.63 16.29
C ASN A 65 -12.84 5.65 15.52
N TYR A 66 -12.00 4.61 15.66
CA TYR A 66 -10.71 4.51 14.99
C TYR A 66 -10.86 3.97 13.56
N VAL A 67 -10.18 4.62 12.60
CA VAL A 67 -10.07 4.11 11.22
C VAL A 67 -8.66 3.59 11.01
N ALA A 68 -8.59 2.30 10.73
CA ALA A 68 -7.38 1.60 10.35
C ALA A 68 -6.69 2.25 9.14
N SER A 69 -5.55 2.91 9.36
CA SER A 69 -4.66 3.30 8.26
C SER A 69 -3.94 2.05 7.74
N PRO A 70 -3.99 1.76 6.43
CA PRO A 70 -3.34 0.57 5.89
C PRO A 70 -1.80 0.65 5.99
N TYR A 71 -1.23 1.85 6.17
CA TYR A 71 0.21 2.05 6.41
C TYR A 71 0.60 1.92 7.89
N LYS A 72 -0.38 1.81 8.80
CA LYS A 72 -0.22 1.39 10.20
C LYS A 72 -0.49 -0.13 10.37
N GLY A 73 -0.38 -0.89 9.29
CA GLY A 73 -0.50 -2.35 9.25
C GLY A 73 0.67 -3.07 9.91
N TYR A 74 0.40 -4.23 10.50
CA TYR A 74 1.42 -5.11 11.09
C TYR A 74 2.48 -5.59 10.09
N GLY A 75 2.23 -5.45 8.78
CA GLY A 75 3.11 -5.89 7.70
C GLY A 75 3.09 -7.40 7.45
N ILE A 76 2.29 -8.12 8.23
CA ILE A 76 2.00 -9.54 8.12
C ILE A 76 0.67 -9.85 8.83
N GLY A 77 0.06 -10.98 8.50
CA GLY A 77 -1.25 -11.39 9.01
C GLY A 77 -2.40 -10.61 8.38
N LEU A 78 -3.35 -11.32 7.78
CA LEU A 78 -4.52 -10.70 7.14
C LEU A 78 -5.45 -10.14 8.22
N ASP A 79 -6.11 -9.01 7.91
CA ASP A 79 -7.10 -8.42 8.80
C ASP A 79 -8.33 -9.34 8.92
N PRO A 80 -8.77 -9.71 10.14
CA PRO A 80 -9.94 -10.55 10.35
C PRO A 80 -11.23 -10.06 9.69
N ARG A 81 -11.36 -8.76 9.39
CA ARG A 81 -12.53 -8.20 8.69
C ARG A 81 -12.75 -8.78 7.30
N PHE A 82 -11.71 -9.32 6.67
CA PHE A 82 -11.79 -9.90 5.32
C PHE A 82 -12.24 -11.36 5.34
N LEU A 83 -12.43 -11.97 6.51
CA LEU A 83 -12.98 -13.31 6.59
C LEU A 83 -14.50 -13.26 6.29
N PRO A 84 -14.99 -13.99 5.26
CA PRO A 84 -16.43 -14.02 4.98
C PRO A 84 -17.21 -14.62 6.17
N SER A 85 -18.40 -14.08 6.46
CA SER A 85 -19.28 -14.57 7.52
C SER A 85 -19.69 -16.04 7.32
N GLN A 86 -19.83 -16.46 6.06
CA GLN A 86 -20.12 -17.84 5.66
C GLN A 86 -18.89 -18.74 5.53
N ALA A 87 -17.66 -18.21 5.69
CA ALA A 87 -16.43 -19.01 5.68
C ALA A 87 -16.22 -19.81 6.99
N ALA A 88 -17.30 -20.19 7.66
CA ALA A 88 -17.25 -21.35 8.54
C ALA A 88 -16.88 -22.55 7.65
N PRO A 89 -15.92 -23.40 8.03
CA PRO A 89 -15.64 -24.60 7.26
C PRO A 89 -16.95 -25.36 7.13
N SER A 90 -17.47 -25.43 5.90
CA SER A 90 -18.59 -26.31 5.61
C SER A 90 -18.11 -27.70 6.05
N GLN A 91 -18.84 -28.32 6.99
CA GLN A 91 -18.59 -29.70 7.36
C GLN A 91 -18.78 -30.55 6.09
N GLY A 92 -17.72 -30.77 5.31
CA GLY A 92 -17.77 -31.59 4.10
C GLY A 92 -16.94 -31.14 2.90
N GLN A 93 -16.43 -29.91 2.82
CA GLN A 93 -15.38 -29.61 1.83
C GLN A 93 -14.02 -29.95 2.41
N VAL A 94 -13.40 -30.99 1.87
CA VAL A 94 -11.98 -31.26 2.07
C VAL A 94 -11.23 -30.12 1.40
N ASP A 95 -10.88 -29.09 2.17
CA ASP A 95 -9.92 -28.09 1.73
C ASP A 95 -8.66 -28.84 1.28
N SER A 96 -8.21 -28.58 0.05
CA SER A 96 -6.96 -29.18 -0.47
C SER A 96 -5.72 -28.73 0.32
N TYR A 97 -5.88 -27.76 1.22
CA TYR A 97 -4.82 -27.14 2.01
C TYR A 97 -5.11 -27.20 3.50
N SER A 98 -4.51 -28.17 4.17
CA SER A 98 -4.79 -28.45 5.58
C SER A 98 -4.19 -27.40 6.51
N PHE A 99 -4.73 -27.33 7.74
CA PHE A 99 -4.18 -26.47 8.79
C PHE A 99 -2.71 -26.78 9.08
N GLU A 100 -2.32 -28.05 9.07
CA GLU A 100 -0.93 -28.49 9.28
C GLU A 100 0.00 -28.01 8.16
N GLN A 101 -0.46 -28.07 6.90
CA GLN A 101 0.30 -27.54 5.76
C GLN A 101 0.51 -26.03 5.91
N PHE A 102 -0.54 -25.29 6.25
CA PHE A 102 -0.44 -23.85 6.52
C PHE A 102 0.56 -23.52 7.63
N VAL A 103 0.49 -24.22 8.76
CA VAL A 103 1.42 -23.99 9.88
C VAL A 103 2.87 -24.29 9.48
N ASN A 104 3.10 -25.33 8.69
CA ASN A 104 4.44 -25.69 8.22
C ASN A 104 5.01 -24.66 7.23
N GLU A 105 4.22 -24.22 6.25
CA GLU A 105 4.65 -23.25 5.24
C GLU A 105 4.84 -21.84 5.82
N HIS A 106 4.03 -21.45 6.80
CA HIS A 106 4.03 -20.12 7.39
C HIS A 106 4.73 -20.02 8.76
N GLY A 107 5.38 -21.10 9.22
CA GLY A 107 6.01 -21.16 10.53
C GLY A 107 7.06 -20.07 10.81
N PHE A 108 7.63 -19.47 9.76
CA PHE A 108 8.63 -18.39 9.86
C PHE A 108 8.10 -17.06 10.41
N TRP A 109 6.78 -16.89 10.54
CA TRP A 109 6.14 -15.71 11.14
C TRP A 109 4.93 -16.03 12.02
N LEU A 110 4.22 -17.11 11.69
CA LEU A 110 2.88 -17.36 12.17
C LEU A 110 2.79 -17.59 13.69
N ALA A 111 3.75 -18.31 14.28
CA ALA A 111 3.75 -18.60 15.71
C ALA A 111 3.93 -17.33 16.57
N ASP A 112 4.90 -16.49 16.21
CA ASP A 112 5.13 -15.21 16.90
C ASP A 112 3.95 -14.24 16.70
N TYR A 113 3.37 -14.21 15.50
CA TYR A 113 2.16 -13.43 15.23
C TYR A 113 0.99 -13.87 16.10
N ALA A 114 0.71 -15.18 16.16
CA ALA A 114 -0.40 -15.71 16.94
C ALA A 114 -0.24 -15.41 18.43
N LEU A 115 0.97 -15.62 18.98
CA LEU A 115 1.27 -15.29 20.37
C LEU A 115 1.14 -13.79 20.62
N PHE A 116 1.63 -12.93 19.73
CA PHE A 116 1.49 -11.48 19.83
C PHE A 116 0.01 -11.07 19.87
N CYS A 117 -0.81 -11.59 18.96
CA CYS A 117 -2.24 -11.30 18.93
C CYS A 117 -2.95 -11.81 20.19
N SER A 118 -2.60 -12.99 20.71
CA SER A 118 -3.16 -13.48 21.97
C SER A 118 -2.75 -12.64 23.18
N LEU A 119 -1.51 -12.14 23.22
CA LEU A 119 -1.05 -11.21 24.26
C LEU A 119 -1.76 -9.87 24.15
N ARG A 120 -1.92 -9.34 22.93
CA ARG A 120 -2.70 -8.15 22.64
C ARG A 120 -4.12 -8.29 23.20
N ASP A 121 -4.80 -9.37 22.84
CA ASP A 121 -6.19 -9.61 23.26
C ASP A 121 -6.28 -9.79 24.78
N TYR A 122 -5.28 -10.43 25.40
CA TYR A 122 -5.21 -10.61 26.85
C TYR A 122 -4.99 -9.29 27.61
N PHE A 123 -4.13 -8.41 27.10
CA PHE A 123 -3.82 -7.11 27.71
C PHE A 123 -4.70 -5.96 27.22
N ASP A 124 -5.63 -6.24 26.30
CA ASP A 124 -6.45 -5.24 25.61
C ASP A 124 -5.62 -4.09 24.99
N SER A 125 -4.41 -4.43 24.51
CA SER A 125 -3.49 -3.48 23.91
C SER A 125 -2.38 -4.18 23.14
N ASP A 126 -2.12 -3.73 21.91
CA ASP A 126 -0.96 -4.14 21.12
C ASP A 126 0.27 -3.25 21.34
N ASN A 127 0.18 -2.29 22.28
CA ASN A 127 1.33 -1.53 22.72
C ASN A 127 2.22 -2.43 23.59
N TRP A 128 3.02 -3.26 22.94
CA TRP A 128 3.89 -4.21 23.61
C TRP A 128 4.96 -3.53 24.48
N THR A 129 5.20 -2.22 24.30
CA THR A 129 6.12 -1.45 25.16
C THR A 129 5.58 -1.26 26.58
N SER A 130 4.26 -1.34 26.77
CA SER A 130 3.60 -1.31 28.09
C SER A 130 3.32 -2.68 28.70
N TRP A 131 3.61 -3.78 27.98
CA TRP A 131 3.50 -5.12 28.54
C TRP A 131 4.53 -5.37 29.66
N PRO A 132 4.34 -6.39 30.51
CA PRO A 132 5.33 -6.76 31.51
C PRO A 132 6.73 -6.88 30.93
N GLU A 133 7.74 -6.39 31.65
CA GLU A 133 9.11 -6.26 31.15
C GLU A 133 9.65 -7.55 30.51
N ALA A 134 9.34 -8.70 31.10
CA ALA A 134 9.80 -9.99 30.61
C ALA A 134 9.20 -10.34 29.22
N LEU A 135 7.96 -9.92 28.93
CA LEU A 135 7.32 -10.08 27.63
C LEU A 135 7.78 -9.01 26.63
N ARG A 136 7.87 -7.75 27.08
CA ARG A 136 8.42 -6.65 26.29
C ARG A 136 9.80 -7.00 25.75
N ASN A 137 10.67 -7.50 26.63
CA ASN A 137 12.05 -7.89 26.30
C ASN A 137 12.17 -9.34 25.82
N ARG A 138 11.05 -10.02 25.53
CA ARG A 138 11.00 -11.38 24.97
C ARG A 138 11.89 -12.39 25.68
N LYS A 139 11.88 -12.38 27.02
CA LYS A 139 12.65 -13.33 27.83
C LYS A 139 12.17 -14.76 27.53
N PRO A 140 13.08 -15.71 27.19
CA PRO A 140 12.67 -17.04 26.73
C PRO A 140 11.72 -17.78 27.67
N GLN A 141 11.96 -17.69 28.99
CA GLN A 141 11.08 -18.32 29.97
C GLN A 141 9.69 -17.69 29.99
N ALA A 142 9.60 -16.36 29.94
CA ALA A 142 8.30 -15.68 29.89
C ALA A 142 7.53 -16.03 28.62
N LEU A 143 8.19 -16.08 27.46
CA LEU A 143 7.54 -16.50 26.21
C LEU A 143 6.98 -17.93 26.32
N LYS A 144 7.75 -18.86 26.91
CA LYS A 144 7.31 -20.24 27.14
C LYS A 144 6.10 -20.31 28.07
N ASP A 145 6.16 -19.61 29.21
CA ASP A 145 5.08 -19.62 30.22
C ASP A 145 3.79 -19.02 29.64
N TRP A 146 3.90 -17.92 28.91
CA TRP A 146 2.76 -17.26 28.27
C TRP A 146 2.21 -18.04 27.08
N SER A 147 3.06 -18.73 26.31
CA SER A 147 2.61 -19.64 25.25
C SER A 147 1.79 -20.79 25.81
N LEU A 148 2.18 -21.34 26.97
CA LEU A 148 1.40 -22.36 27.66
C LEU A 148 0.09 -21.78 28.22
N ARG A 149 0.18 -20.62 28.89
CA ARG A 149 -0.98 -19.94 29.49
C ARG A 149 -2.05 -19.59 28.46
N LEU A 150 -1.63 -19.10 27.29
CA LEU A 150 -2.51 -18.63 26.21
C LEU A 150 -2.60 -19.64 25.07
N GLN A 151 -2.32 -20.92 25.31
CA GLN A 151 -2.28 -21.96 24.27
C GLN A 151 -3.57 -21.98 23.44
N VAL A 152 -4.74 -21.99 24.10
CA VAL A 152 -6.05 -22.01 23.42
C VAL A 152 -6.27 -20.76 22.59
N ALA A 153 -5.98 -19.57 23.13
CA ALA A 153 -6.11 -18.31 22.40
C ALA A 153 -5.14 -18.23 21.21
N THR A 154 -3.92 -18.75 21.37
CA THR A 154 -2.90 -18.79 20.32
C THR A 154 -3.35 -19.72 19.20
N GLU A 155 -3.89 -20.90 19.53
CA GLU A 155 -4.43 -21.83 18.54
C GLU A 155 -5.61 -21.24 17.76
N GLN A 156 -6.47 -20.44 18.42
CA GLN A 156 -7.54 -19.70 17.75
C GLN A 156 -6.99 -18.69 16.74
N GLN A 157 -5.94 -17.95 17.09
CA GLN A 157 -5.28 -17.01 16.17
C GLN A 157 -4.63 -17.73 14.98
N LEU A 158 -4.00 -18.89 15.19
CA LEU A 158 -3.48 -19.74 14.11
C LEU A 158 -4.59 -20.17 13.15
N LYS A 159 -5.69 -20.71 13.68
CA LYS A 159 -6.85 -21.16 12.88
C LYS A 159 -7.54 -20.01 12.15
N LEU A 160 -7.59 -18.83 12.76
CA LEU A 160 -8.12 -17.62 12.13
C LEU A 160 -7.30 -17.23 10.91
N GLN A 161 -5.97 -17.17 11.04
CA GLN A 161 -5.09 -16.85 9.90
C GLN A 161 -5.13 -17.93 8.82
N TRP A 162 -5.26 -19.21 9.18
CA TRP A 162 -5.45 -20.29 8.21
C TRP A 162 -6.74 -20.09 7.38
N ARG A 163 -7.88 -19.83 8.04
CA ARG A 163 -9.16 -19.59 7.37
C ARG A 163 -9.11 -18.34 6.48
N LEU A 164 -8.49 -17.26 6.95
CA LEU A 164 -8.26 -16.05 6.16
C LEU A 164 -7.40 -16.35 4.93
N HIS A 165 -6.33 -17.11 5.10
CA HIS A 165 -5.45 -17.49 3.99
C HIS A 165 -6.19 -18.34 2.95
N ALA A 166 -6.96 -19.34 3.38
CA ALA A 166 -7.77 -20.16 2.49
C ALA A 166 -8.80 -19.32 1.71
N ALA A 167 -9.57 -18.48 2.41
CA ALA A 167 -10.55 -17.59 1.78
C ALA A 167 -9.90 -16.61 0.80
N TYR A 168 -8.75 -16.04 1.16
CA TYR A 168 -8.03 -15.11 0.29
C TYR A 168 -7.42 -15.81 -0.93
N ARG A 169 -6.94 -17.05 -0.78
CA ARG A 169 -6.42 -17.83 -1.91
C ARG A 169 -7.51 -18.09 -2.94
N ASP A 170 -8.69 -18.55 -2.49
CA ASP A 170 -9.86 -18.73 -3.37
C ASP A 170 -10.26 -17.42 -4.06
N PHE A 171 -10.25 -16.30 -3.33
CA PHE A 171 -10.45 -14.96 -3.91
C PHE A 171 -9.41 -14.65 -4.99
N LYS A 172 -8.12 -14.82 -4.70
CA LYS A 172 -7.02 -14.53 -5.64
C LYS A 172 -7.12 -15.39 -6.90
N GLU A 173 -7.35 -16.70 -6.75
CA GLU A 173 -7.53 -17.63 -7.87
C GLU A 173 -8.68 -17.18 -8.79
N LYS A 174 -9.85 -16.85 -8.22
CA LYS A 174 -11.00 -16.32 -9.00
C LYS A 174 -10.72 -15.00 -9.70
N VAL A 175 -9.95 -14.10 -9.08
CA VAL A 175 -9.53 -12.84 -9.69
C VAL A 175 -8.56 -13.09 -10.85
N ASN A 176 -7.59 -14.00 -10.66
CA ASN A 176 -6.64 -14.37 -11.69
C ASN A 176 -7.30 -15.12 -12.87
N ASP A 177 -8.32 -15.95 -12.63
CA ASP A 177 -9.13 -16.62 -13.67
C ASP A 177 -9.86 -15.62 -14.58
N LEU A 178 -10.13 -14.41 -14.08
CA LEU A 178 -10.68 -13.29 -14.87
C LEU A 178 -9.60 -12.52 -15.66
N ASN A 179 -8.35 -13.01 -15.67
CA ASN A 179 -7.14 -12.37 -16.20
C ASN A 179 -6.83 -11.03 -15.54
N ILE A 180 -7.16 -10.87 -14.26
CA ILE A 180 -6.82 -9.70 -13.45
C ILE A 180 -5.67 -10.06 -12.50
N GLU A 181 -4.56 -9.33 -12.61
CA GLU A 181 -3.46 -9.42 -11.63
C GLU A 181 -3.67 -8.42 -10.49
N LEU A 182 -3.35 -8.84 -9.27
CA LEU A 182 -3.41 -7.99 -8.08
C LEU A 182 -2.07 -7.30 -7.82
N ILE A 183 -2.12 -5.97 -7.77
CA ILE A 183 -1.01 -5.13 -7.33
C ILE A 183 -1.20 -4.80 -5.86
N GLY A 184 -0.33 -5.35 -5.02
CA GLY A 184 -0.24 -5.02 -3.60
C GLY A 184 0.73 -3.89 -3.32
N ASP A 185 0.82 -3.51 -2.05
CA ASP A 185 1.67 -2.42 -1.59
C ASP A 185 2.45 -2.85 -0.34
N ALA A 186 3.77 -2.71 -0.38
CA ALA A 186 4.65 -2.97 0.74
C ALA A 186 5.09 -1.66 1.36
N ALA A 187 4.44 -1.28 2.46
CA ALA A 187 4.86 -0.18 3.31
C ALA A 187 6.36 -0.30 3.67
N PHE A 188 7.12 0.79 3.55
CA PHE A 188 8.56 0.73 3.85
C PHE A 188 8.80 0.47 5.33
N TYR A 189 8.11 1.23 6.18
CA TYR A 189 8.19 1.10 7.64
C TYR A 189 7.12 0.16 8.19
N LEU A 190 7.38 -0.33 9.39
CA LEU A 190 6.43 -1.08 10.21
C LEU A 190 6.08 -0.25 11.44
N PRO A 191 4.83 -0.25 11.91
CA PRO A 191 4.45 0.45 13.14
C PRO A 191 5.14 -0.17 14.34
N LEU A 192 5.34 0.63 15.40
CA LEU A 192 5.92 0.16 16.65
C LEU A 192 5.17 -1.08 17.15
N ASN A 193 3.85 -1.04 17.12
CA ASN A 193 2.94 -2.10 17.57
C ASN A 193 2.87 -3.31 16.61
N SER A 194 3.75 -3.41 15.60
CA SER A 194 3.81 -4.61 14.75
C SER A 194 4.40 -5.81 15.51
N PRO A 195 3.85 -7.03 15.33
CA PRO A 195 4.45 -8.27 15.83
C PRO A 195 5.88 -8.46 15.29
N LEU A 196 6.16 -8.02 14.06
CA LEU A 196 7.52 -8.08 13.49
C LEU A 196 8.47 -7.14 14.23
N VAL A 197 8.02 -5.94 14.62
CA VAL A 197 8.85 -5.02 15.41
C VAL A 197 9.04 -5.56 16.84
N TRP A 198 8.01 -6.15 17.44
CA TRP A 198 8.14 -6.81 18.74
C TRP A 198 9.15 -7.97 18.70
N VAL A 199 9.16 -8.78 17.64
CA VAL A 199 10.10 -9.91 17.50
C VAL A 199 11.53 -9.42 17.22
N TYR A 200 11.69 -8.46 16.32
CA TYR A 200 12.98 -8.04 15.76
C TYR A 200 13.40 -6.65 16.27
N GLN A 201 13.18 -6.35 17.56
CA GLN A 201 13.39 -5.03 18.16
C GLN A 201 14.79 -4.45 17.90
N ASP A 202 15.81 -5.31 17.87
CA ASP A 202 17.21 -4.94 17.68
C ASP A 202 17.53 -4.46 16.26
N LEU A 203 16.59 -4.61 15.31
CA LEU A 203 16.72 -4.09 13.94
C LEU A 203 16.20 -2.65 13.80
N PHE A 204 15.59 -2.11 14.86
CA PHE A 204 14.94 -0.81 14.87
C PHE A 204 15.56 0.14 15.91
N VAL A 205 15.44 1.44 15.65
CA VAL A 205 15.84 2.50 16.58
C VAL A 205 14.73 2.69 17.62
N ILE A 206 14.81 1.87 18.67
CA ILE A 206 13.87 1.87 19.82
C ILE A 206 14.70 1.98 21.11
N GLY A 207 14.25 2.81 22.05
CA GLY A 207 14.81 2.94 23.39
C GLY A 207 14.56 1.70 24.24
N LYS A 208 15.35 1.48 25.30
CA LYS A 208 15.18 0.32 26.21
C LYS A 208 13.82 0.28 26.91
N ASP A 209 13.20 1.45 27.06
CA ASP A 209 11.86 1.65 27.62
C ASP A 209 10.74 1.54 26.57
N GLY A 210 11.09 1.33 25.29
CA GLY A 210 10.14 1.33 24.17
C GLY A 210 9.93 2.69 23.52
N SER A 211 10.61 3.74 23.98
CA SER A 211 10.51 5.08 23.38
C SER A 211 11.07 5.13 21.95
N LEU A 212 10.51 6.03 21.14
CA LEU A 212 11.00 6.31 19.79
C LEU A 212 11.71 7.67 19.78
N PRO A 213 13.04 7.73 20.02
CA PRO A 213 13.76 9.00 20.04
C PRO A 213 13.75 9.67 18.67
N ARG A 214 13.61 8.87 17.61
CA ARG A 214 13.51 9.30 16.21
C ARG A 214 12.46 8.46 15.50
N VAL A 215 11.67 9.08 14.65
CA VAL A 215 10.61 8.44 13.88
C VAL A 215 10.77 8.69 12.38
N SER A 216 10.08 7.89 11.58
CA SER A 216 9.95 8.08 10.14
C SER A 216 9.14 9.34 9.81
N GLY A 217 9.43 9.91 8.64
CA GLY A 217 8.69 11.06 8.13
C GLY A 217 9.51 11.82 7.09
N ILE A 218 9.09 13.06 6.82
CA ILE A 218 9.75 13.97 5.88
C ILE A 218 10.01 15.30 6.59
N PRO A 219 11.27 15.79 6.63
CA PRO A 219 11.60 17.07 7.25
C PRO A 219 10.96 18.23 6.48
N ALA A 220 10.74 19.38 7.11
CA ALA A 220 10.30 20.58 6.39
C ALA A 220 11.34 21.00 5.32
N GLY A 221 10.91 21.41 4.13
CA GLY A 221 11.83 22.02 3.17
C GLY A 221 11.23 22.39 1.80
N LEU A 222 12.03 23.04 0.96
CA LEU A 222 11.64 23.50 -0.40
C LEU A 222 11.26 22.37 -1.36
N HIS A 223 11.54 21.12 -1.00
CA HIS A 223 11.27 19.92 -1.80
C HIS A 223 10.11 19.08 -1.26
N THR A 224 9.39 19.54 -0.23
CA THR A 224 8.28 18.80 0.38
C THR A 224 6.93 19.39 -0.01
N HIS A 225 6.16 18.66 -0.82
CA HIS A 225 4.85 19.10 -1.30
C HIS A 225 3.84 19.30 -0.16
N TYR A 226 3.79 18.37 0.78
CA TYR A 226 2.86 18.41 1.92
C TYR A 226 3.51 18.98 3.21
N GLY A 227 4.60 19.74 3.06
CA GLY A 227 5.36 20.23 4.21
C GLY A 227 6.01 19.11 5.04
N ARG A 228 6.27 19.43 6.32
CA ARG A 228 6.81 18.48 7.30
C ARG A 228 5.78 17.39 7.60
N GLN A 229 6.21 16.14 7.60
CA GLN A 229 5.37 15.00 7.94
C GLN A 229 6.04 14.16 9.02
N VAL A 230 5.27 13.77 10.03
CA VAL A 230 5.69 12.85 11.09
C VAL A 230 4.84 11.59 10.94
N TRP A 231 5.41 10.53 10.38
CA TRP A 231 4.67 9.28 10.17
C TRP A 231 4.69 8.36 11.41
N GLY A 232 5.63 8.59 12.34
CA GLY A 232 5.61 7.96 13.66
C GLY A 232 6.20 6.55 13.75
N HIS A 233 6.51 5.90 12.63
CA HIS A 233 7.11 4.55 12.66
C HIS A 233 8.57 4.55 13.18
N PRO A 234 9.03 3.49 13.88
CA PRO A 234 10.44 3.28 14.17
C PRO A 234 11.29 3.22 12.88
N LEU A 235 12.52 3.71 12.97
CA LEU A 235 13.49 3.63 11.88
C LEU A 235 14.24 2.29 11.93
N TYR A 236 14.52 1.68 10.80
CA TYR A 236 15.50 0.58 10.74
C TYR A 236 16.91 1.11 11.10
N ARG A 237 17.74 0.25 11.69
CA ARG A 237 19.15 0.53 11.99
C ARG A 237 20.05 0.42 10.76
N TRP A 238 19.69 1.13 9.69
CA TRP A 238 20.50 1.14 8.45
C TRP A 238 21.90 1.76 8.62
N HIS A 239 22.13 2.51 9.69
CA HIS A 239 23.43 3.06 10.04
C HIS A 239 24.40 2.02 10.64
N GLU A 240 23.91 0.82 10.96
CA GLU A 240 24.69 -0.31 11.50
C GLU A 240 24.83 -1.39 10.40
N PRO A 241 25.96 -1.46 9.68
CA PRO A 241 26.13 -2.39 8.55
C PRO A 241 25.97 -3.88 8.91
N ASP A 242 26.30 -4.25 10.14
CA ASP A 242 26.11 -5.60 10.68
C ASP A 242 24.63 -6.00 10.78
N LYS A 243 23.72 -5.03 10.91
CA LYS A 243 22.26 -5.26 10.91
C LYS A 243 21.67 -5.46 9.52
N HIS A 244 22.37 -5.08 8.44
CA HIS A 244 21.78 -5.07 7.08
C HIS A 244 21.27 -6.44 6.64
N GLN A 245 22.00 -7.52 6.92
CA GLN A 245 21.59 -8.87 6.55
C GLN A 245 20.36 -9.33 7.33
N GLN A 246 20.26 -8.98 8.60
CA GLN A 246 19.11 -9.32 9.45
C GLN A 246 17.87 -8.53 9.03
N ILE A 247 18.02 -7.23 8.73
CA ILE A 247 16.93 -6.41 8.17
C ILE A 247 16.49 -6.96 6.82
N LEU A 248 17.43 -7.36 5.95
CA LEU A 248 17.10 -8.01 4.67
C LEU A 248 16.32 -9.31 4.90
N LYS A 249 16.66 -10.11 5.91
CA LYS A 249 15.91 -11.33 6.24
C LYS A 249 14.48 -11.03 6.67
N LEU A 250 14.27 -9.96 7.45
CA LEU A 250 12.93 -9.47 7.77
C LEU A 250 12.17 -9.04 6.51
N TRP A 251 12.80 -8.32 5.58
CA TRP A 251 12.19 -8.01 4.28
C TRP A 251 11.83 -9.28 3.50
N GLN A 252 12.70 -10.28 3.46
CA GLN A 252 12.42 -11.57 2.81
C GLN A 252 11.20 -12.28 3.42
N THR A 253 11.08 -12.31 4.74
CA THR A 253 9.90 -12.82 5.45
C THR A 253 8.62 -12.13 4.96
N ARG A 254 8.63 -10.79 4.87
CA ARG A 254 7.49 -10.03 4.37
C ARG A 254 7.19 -10.32 2.90
N LEU A 255 8.22 -10.39 2.05
CA LEU A 255 8.06 -10.65 0.62
C LEU A 255 7.48 -12.04 0.33
N ILE A 256 7.95 -13.07 1.05
CA ILE A 256 7.40 -14.42 0.95
C ILE A 256 5.94 -14.42 1.38
N TYR A 257 5.61 -13.76 2.49
CA TYR A 257 4.21 -13.64 2.91
C TYR A 257 3.34 -12.91 1.86
N LEU A 258 3.83 -11.80 1.32
CA LEU A 258 3.12 -10.98 0.34
C LEU A 258 2.92 -11.70 -1.00
N SER A 259 3.78 -12.67 -1.36
CA SER A 259 3.64 -13.41 -2.63
C SER A 259 2.44 -14.35 -2.65
N PHE A 260 1.98 -14.78 -1.48
CA PHE A 260 0.71 -15.49 -1.37
C PHE A 260 -0.51 -14.59 -1.64
N ILE A 261 -0.34 -13.27 -1.54
CA ILE A 261 -1.43 -12.31 -1.60
C ILE A 261 -1.48 -11.60 -2.96
N TYR A 262 -0.32 -11.27 -3.52
CA TYR A 262 -0.23 -10.38 -4.68
C TYR A 262 0.52 -11.02 -5.83
N ASP A 263 0.35 -10.49 -7.04
CA ASP A 263 1.09 -10.87 -8.25
C ASP A 263 2.22 -9.87 -8.51
N ILE A 264 1.93 -8.60 -8.25
CA ILE A 264 2.87 -7.48 -8.39
C ILE A 264 2.90 -6.74 -7.04
N LEU A 265 4.08 -6.31 -6.62
CA LEU A 265 4.27 -5.56 -5.40
C LEU A 265 4.82 -4.16 -5.68
N ARG A 266 4.09 -3.15 -5.23
CA ARG A 266 4.59 -1.78 -5.12
C ARG A 266 5.47 -1.66 -3.88
N LEU A 267 6.72 -1.24 -4.07
CA LEU A 267 7.58 -0.79 -2.96
C LEU A 267 7.22 0.65 -2.62
N ASP A 268 6.47 0.84 -1.54
CA ASP A 268 6.21 2.15 -0.98
C ASP A 268 7.50 2.82 -0.52
N HIS A 269 7.58 4.14 -0.65
CA HIS A 269 8.69 4.94 -0.16
C HIS A 269 10.06 4.36 -0.53
N ALA A 270 10.22 3.82 -1.74
CA ALA A 270 11.43 3.11 -2.14
C ALA A 270 12.69 3.99 -2.07
N LYS A 271 12.53 5.32 -2.04
CA LYS A 271 13.64 6.25 -1.80
C LYS A 271 14.31 6.06 -0.45
N GLY A 272 13.60 5.49 0.53
CA GLY A 272 14.14 5.15 1.85
C GLY A 272 15.35 4.22 1.79
N PHE A 273 15.51 3.45 0.71
CA PHE A 273 16.73 2.66 0.47
C PHE A 273 17.96 3.54 0.22
N PHE A 274 17.83 4.80 -0.18
CA PHE A 274 18.96 5.71 -0.44
C PHE A 274 19.00 6.91 0.52
N THR A 275 17.84 7.45 0.87
CA THR A 275 17.73 8.59 1.78
C THR A 275 16.39 8.53 2.49
N TYR A 276 16.41 8.62 3.81
CA TYR A 276 15.20 8.60 4.63
C TYR A 276 15.21 9.72 5.68
N GLY A 277 14.01 10.18 6.03
CA GLY A 277 13.83 11.15 7.10
C GLY A 277 13.95 10.49 8.47
N SER A 278 14.82 11.04 9.30
CA SER A 278 14.85 10.82 10.73
C SER A 278 14.25 12.06 11.38
N ILE A 279 13.09 11.91 11.99
CA ILE A 279 12.28 13.02 12.48
C ILE A 279 12.27 13.00 14.00
N ASP A 280 12.44 14.17 14.61
CA ASP A 280 12.22 14.35 16.05
C ASP A 280 10.70 14.52 16.27
N PRO A 281 10.04 13.66 17.03
CA PRO A 281 8.60 13.79 17.24
C PRO A 281 8.23 15.11 17.95
N PHE A 282 9.14 15.71 18.72
CA PHE A 282 8.86 16.89 19.55
C PHE A 282 9.53 18.18 19.05
N HIS A 283 10.69 18.10 18.39
CA HIS A 283 11.51 19.26 18.03
C HIS A 283 11.93 19.27 16.56
N SER A 284 11.12 19.88 15.68
CA SER A 284 11.34 19.93 14.23
C SER A 284 12.73 20.42 13.78
N LYS A 285 13.37 21.30 14.57
CA LYS A 285 14.75 21.79 14.34
C LYS A 285 15.81 20.68 14.30
N ASN A 286 15.50 19.53 14.90
CA ASN A 286 16.39 18.38 14.97
C ASN A 286 16.17 17.39 13.83
N ASP A 287 15.21 17.60 12.93
CA ASP A 287 14.94 16.68 11.82
C ASP A 287 16.15 16.57 10.88
N LYS A 288 16.42 15.37 10.38
CA LYS A 288 17.58 15.08 9.52
C LYS A 288 17.20 14.13 8.40
N LEU A 289 17.87 14.27 7.26
CA LEU A 289 17.92 13.21 6.26
C LEU A 289 19.15 12.35 6.53
N LEU A 290 18.97 11.04 6.55
CA LEU A 290 20.04 10.06 6.72
C LEU A 290 20.18 9.23 5.45
N SER A 291 21.39 8.72 5.21
CA SER A 291 21.67 7.80 4.11
C SER A 291 21.05 6.43 4.39
N GLY A 292 20.31 5.92 3.41
CA GLY A 292 19.80 4.55 3.41
C GLY A 292 20.89 3.52 3.05
N PRO A 293 20.53 2.22 3.05
CA PRO A 293 21.48 1.12 2.81
C PRO A 293 22.01 1.02 1.36
N GLY A 294 21.46 1.79 0.44
CA GLY A 294 21.89 1.90 -0.95
C GLY A 294 21.42 0.78 -1.87
N GLU A 295 21.99 0.78 -3.08
CA GLU A 295 21.59 -0.10 -4.18
C GLU A 295 21.75 -1.60 -3.84
N THR A 296 22.77 -1.97 -3.06
CA THR A 296 23.03 -3.38 -2.70
C THR A 296 21.83 -4.03 -2.03
N VAL A 297 21.23 -3.35 -1.04
CA VAL A 297 20.06 -3.86 -0.33
C VAL A 297 18.81 -3.79 -1.22
N LEU A 298 18.61 -2.70 -1.96
CA LEU A 298 17.48 -2.61 -2.90
C LEU A 298 17.50 -3.76 -3.93
N LYS A 299 18.67 -4.06 -4.51
CA LYS A 299 18.85 -5.19 -5.42
C LYS A 299 18.46 -6.50 -4.76
N ALA A 300 18.89 -6.73 -3.52
CA ALA A 300 18.57 -7.95 -2.79
C ALA A 300 17.07 -8.09 -2.54
N VAL A 301 16.39 -7.00 -2.13
CA VAL A 301 14.93 -6.95 -1.97
C VAL A 301 14.22 -7.28 -3.29
N ILE A 302 14.60 -6.65 -4.41
CA ILE A 302 14.02 -6.92 -5.74
C ILE A 302 14.24 -8.38 -6.14
N THR A 303 15.44 -8.91 -5.90
CA THR A 303 15.79 -10.29 -6.25
C THR A 303 14.96 -11.29 -5.43
N SER A 304 14.84 -11.07 -4.12
CA SER A 304 14.03 -11.91 -3.24
C SER A 304 12.54 -11.85 -3.58
N ALA A 305 12.02 -10.68 -3.97
CA ALA A 305 10.63 -10.57 -4.42
C ALA A 305 10.38 -11.44 -5.66
N ARG A 306 11.25 -11.32 -6.69
CA ARG A 306 11.15 -12.12 -7.92
C ARG A 306 11.31 -13.63 -7.66
N GLN A 307 12.20 -14.01 -6.74
CA GLN A 307 12.36 -15.41 -6.32
C GLN A 307 11.11 -15.96 -5.63
N ALA A 308 10.36 -15.11 -4.93
CA ALA A 308 9.07 -15.46 -4.33
C ALA A 308 7.90 -15.44 -5.33
N GLY A 309 8.15 -15.12 -6.61
CA GLY A 309 7.12 -15.02 -7.64
C GLY A 309 6.44 -13.65 -7.73
N LEU A 310 6.98 -12.61 -7.08
CA LEU A 310 6.45 -11.25 -7.15
C LEU A 310 7.20 -10.42 -8.19
N GLU A 311 6.44 -9.83 -9.11
CA GLU A 311 6.94 -8.70 -9.88
C GLU A 311 6.96 -7.42 -9.03
N VAL A 312 7.82 -6.48 -9.39
CA VAL A 312 8.06 -5.30 -8.54
C VAL A 312 7.91 -4.01 -9.34
N ILE A 313 7.19 -3.05 -8.75
CA ILE A 313 7.17 -1.64 -9.14
C ILE A 313 7.64 -0.79 -7.95
N ALA A 314 8.20 0.39 -8.20
CA ALA A 314 8.75 1.23 -7.13
C ALA A 314 8.12 2.63 -7.13
N GLU A 315 7.71 3.08 -5.94
CA GLU A 315 7.38 4.49 -5.75
C GLU A 315 8.65 5.33 -5.68
N ASP A 316 8.86 6.16 -6.71
CA ASP A 316 10.00 7.06 -6.86
C ASP A 316 9.57 8.54 -6.91
N SER A 317 8.45 8.87 -6.26
CA SER A 317 7.90 10.22 -6.26
C SER A 317 8.55 11.15 -5.22
N GLY A 318 8.50 12.44 -5.51
CA GLY A 318 9.10 13.49 -4.70
C GLY A 318 10.59 13.73 -4.95
N GLY A 319 11.18 14.56 -4.07
CA GLY A 319 12.59 14.96 -4.14
C GLY A 319 13.58 13.83 -3.79
N TRP A 320 14.86 14.05 -4.13
CA TRP A 320 15.99 13.16 -3.81
C TRP A 320 15.93 11.73 -4.38
N ALA A 321 15.00 11.45 -5.30
CA ALA A 321 14.81 10.12 -5.89
C ALA A 321 15.81 9.77 -7.02
N ARG A 322 16.79 10.63 -7.35
CA ARG A 322 17.72 10.38 -8.48
C ARG A 322 18.52 9.07 -8.32
N PRO A 323 19.14 8.76 -7.17
CA PRO A 323 19.83 7.48 -6.98
C PRO A 323 18.90 6.27 -7.15
N LEU A 324 17.69 6.37 -6.61
CA LEU A 324 16.64 5.35 -6.80
C LEU A 324 16.30 5.17 -8.28
N ARG A 325 16.05 6.25 -9.02
CA ARG A 325 15.70 6.20 -10.46
C ARG A 325 16.77 5.51 -11.30
N LEU A 326 18.04 5.78 -11.00
CA LEU A 326 19.16 5.09 -11.66
C LEU A 326 19.17 3.60 -11.34
N ALA A 327 18.96 3.23 -10.06
CA ALA A 327 18.93 1.84 -9.64
C ALA A 327 17.74 1.07 -10.23
N ILE A 328 16.51 1.56 -10.12
CA ILE A 328 15.33 0.86 -10.65
C ILE A 328 15.42 0.72 -12.18
N SER A 329 15.98 1.70 -12.88
CA SER A 329 16.26 1.60 -14.32
C SER A 329 17.23 0.46 -14.63
N LYS A 330 18.35 0.37 -13.91
CA LYS A 330 19.33 -0.72 -14.04
C LYS A 330 18.73 -2.10 -13.76
N TRP A 331 17.85 -2.19 -12.76
CA TRP A 331 17.18 -3.44 -12.35
C TRP A 331 15.86 -3.71 -13.08
N HIS A 332 15.53 -2.88 -14.09
CA HIS A 332 14.32 -2.97 -14.92
C HIS A 332 13.01 -2.94 -14.12
N VAL A 333 13.02 -2.26 -12.97
CA VAL A 333 11.84 -2.05 -12.13
C VAL A 333 11.12 -0.77 -12.60
N PRO A 334 9.82 -0.83 -12.95
CA PRO A 334 9.06 0.36 -13.30
C PRO A 334 8.97 1.37 -12.15
N GLY A 335 9.33 2.62 -12.42
CA GLY A 335 9.04 3.76 -11.54
C GLY A 335 7.66 4.38 -11.84
N MET A 336 7.21 5.32 -11.01
CA MET A 336 5.89 5.95 -11.10
C MET A 336 5.92 7.32 -11.79
N LYS A 337 4.90 7.57 -12.62
CA LYS A 337 4.61 8.87 -13.24
C LYS A 337 3.20 9.31 -12.88
N ILE A 338 3.08 10.27 -11.96
CA ILE A 338 1.80 10.72 -11.42
C ILE A 338 1.46 12.09 -12.03
N LEU A 339 0.46 12.15 -12.91
CA LEU A 339 0.06 13.35 -13.64
C LEU A 339 -0.28 14.52 -12.71
N ARG A 340 -0.88 14.25 -11.55
CA ARG A 340 -1.15 15.25 -10.50
C ARG A 340 0.08 16.03 -10.01
N PHE A 341 1.30 15.52 -10.22
CA PHE A 341 2.54 16.26 -9.91
C PHE A 341 3.08 17.08 -11.09
N ALA A 342 2.34 17.19 -12.20
CA ALA A 342 2.68 18.02 -13.36
C ALA A 342 2.73 19.51 -13.03
N LEU A 343 1.87 19.98 -12.12
CA LEU A 343 1.87 21.36 -11.66
C LEU A 343 1.93 21.38 -10.14
N LEU A 344 2.94 22.06 -9.60
CA LEU A 344 3.17 22.19 -8.17
C LEU A 344 2.99 23.67 -7.77
N PRO A 345 2.10 23.98 -6.81
CA PRO A 345 2.03 25.32 -6.24
C PRO A 345 3.34 25.67 -5.54
N ARG A 346 3.88 26.86 -5.77
CA ARG A 346 5.00 27.44 -5.03
C ARG A 346 4.64 28.85 -4.57
N THR A 347 5.39 29.34 -3.59
CA THR A 347 5.27 30.70 -3.04
C THR A 347 5.39 31.79 -4.12
N GLU A 348 6.16 31.55 -5.19
CA GLU A 348 6.38 32.48 -6.30
C GLU A 348 5.58 32.15 -7.58
N GLY A 349 4.57 31.27 -7.49
CA GLY A 349 3.70 30.92 -8.62
C GLY A 349 3.64 29.42 -8.90
N LEU A 350 3.34 29.06 -10.16
CA LEU A 350 3.12 27.67 -10.55
C LEU A 350 4.38 27.05 -11.16
N GLN A 351 4.94 26.01 -10.54
CA GLN A 351 6.02 25.24 -11.15
C GLN A 351 5.44 24.13 -12.04
N VAL A 352 5.86 24.11 -13.30
CA VAL A 352 5.57 23.01 -14.23
C VAL A 352 6.67 21.96 -14.12
N ASN A 353 6.31 20.74 -13.72
CA ASN A 353 7.21 19.60 -13.78
C ASN A 353 6.98 18.83 -15.08
N THR A 354 7.90 19.01 -16.04
CA THR A 354 7.78 18.39 -17.36
C THR A 354 7.84 16.87 -17.35
N ASP A 355 8.46 16.25 -16.33
CA ASP A 355 8.54 14.80 -16.19
C ASP A 355 7.19 14.14 -15.94
N TYR A 356 6.22 14.91 -15.46
CA TYR A 356 4.82 14.48 -15.23
C TYR A 356 3.86 15.17 -16.22
N ALA A 357 4.13 16.40 -16.66
CA ALA A 357 3.24 17.12 -17.57
C ALA A 357 3.26 16.61 -19.02
N GLN A 358 4.39 16.07 -19.49
CA GLN A 358 4.57 15.61 -20.87
C GLN A 358 4.27 14.11 -21.00
N VAL A 359 2.99 13.73 -20.89
CA VAL A 359 2.54 12.32 -20.91
C VAL A 359 3.04 11.54 -22.14
N THR A 360 3.17 12.22 -23.30
CA THR A 360 3.71 11.62 -24.54
C THR A 360 5.20 11.24 -24.47
N LYS A 361 5.93 11.67 -23.43
CA LYS A 361 7.35 11.35 -23.20
C LYS A 361 7.58 10.43 -22.00
N TYR A 362 6.53 9.84 -21.45
CA TYR A 362 6.70 8.89 -20.36
C TYR A 362 7.58 7.71 -20.82
N PRO A 363 8.53 7.25 -19.97
CA PRO A 363 9.31 6.06 -20.28
C PRO A 363 8.41 4.85 -20.50
N VAL A 364 8.78 3.95 -21.40
CA VAL A 364 7.99 2.71 -21.62
C VAL A 364 7.92 1.89 -20.33
N ASN A 365 9.05 1.68 -19.64
CA ASN A 365 9.11 0.93 -18.38
C ASN A 365 8.74 1.81 -17.17
N CYS A 366 7.52 2.35 -17.14
CA CYS A 366 6.96 3.04 -15.99
C CYS A 366 5.50 2.67 -15.73
N VAL A 367 5.03 3.06 -14.56
CA VAL A 367 3.63 3.01 -14.14
C VAL A 367 3.08 4.43 -14.17
N ALA A 368 2.11 4.69 -15.06
CA ALA A 368 1.47 5.98 -15.19
C ALA A 368 0.18 6.03 -14.36
N TYR A 369 0.02 7.11 -13.61
CA TYR A 369 -1.17 7.41 -12.82
C TYR A 369 -1.70 8.78 -13.20
N THR A 370 -3.03 8.94 -13.19
CA THR A 370 -3.64 10.27 -13.11
C THR A 370 -3.38 10.86 -11.73
N THR A 371 -3.86 10.16 -10.71
CA THR A 371 -3.80 10.52 -9.29
C THR A 371 -3.55 9.24 -8.47
N THR A 372 -3.33 9.37 -7.16
CA THR A 372 -3.20 8.23 -6.22
C THR A 372 -4.14 8.42 -5.04
N HIS A 373 -4.21 7.42 -4.14
CA HIS A 373 -4.98 7.51 -2.89
C HIS A 373 -4.55 8.67 -1.99
N ASP A 374 -3.30 9.14 -2.11
CA ASP A 374 -2.72 10.25 -1.34
C ASP A 374 -2.97 11.64 -1.95
N THR A 375 -3.58 11.71 -3.13
CA THR A 375 -3.78 12.97 -3.86
C THR A 375 -5.25 13.25 -4.12
N GLU A 376 -5.59 14.48 -4.48
CA GLU A 376 -6.93 14.81 -4.96
C GLU A 376 -7.24 14.04 -6.27
N PRO A 377 -8.46 13.50 -6.44
CA PRO A 377 -8.92 13.00 -7.73
C PRO A 377 -8.79 14.06 -8.84
N LEU A 378 -8.68 13.61 -10.09
CA LEU A 378 -8.29 14.43 -11.22
C LEU A 378 -9.23 15.62 -11.43
N VAL A 379 -10.54 15.42 -11.29
CA VAL A 379 -11.52 16.50 -11.46
C VAL A 379 -11.39 17.56 -10.36
N SER A 380 -11.11 17.13 -9.12
CA SER A 380 -10.91 18.01 -7.96
C SER A 380 -9.61 18.80 -8.10
N TYR A 381 -8.54 18.11 -8.52
CA TYR A 381 -7.27 18.75 -8.86
C TYR A 381 -7.45 19.83 -9.93
N LEU A 382 -8.07 19.51 -11.06
CA LEU A 382 -8.26 20.47 -12.14
C LEU A 382 -9.14 21.64 -11.71
N THR A 383 -10.17 21.41 -10.90
CA THR A 383 -11.05 22.45 -10.38
C THR A 383 -10.32 23.44 -9.47
N SER A 384 -9.33 22.97 -8.69
CA SER A 384 -8.53 23.83 -7.82
C SER A 384 -7.48 24.67 -8.56
N LEU A 385 -7.22 24.38 -9.84
CA LEU A 385 -6.24 25.10 -10.64
C LEU A 385 -6.85 26.34 -11.33
N PRO A 386 -6.10 27.46 -11.45
CA PRO A 386 -6.53 28.58 -12.28
C PRO A 386 -6.57 28.20 -13.77
N ASP A 387 -7.35 28.94 -14.56
CA ASP A 387 -7.51 28.69 -16.01
C ASP A 387 -6.18 28.64 -16.77
N SER A 388 -5.26 29.56 -16.46
CA SER A 388 -3.92 29.60 -17.05
C SER A 388 -3.13 28.31 -16.80
N ALA A 389 -3.22 27.74 -15.61
CA ALA A 389 -2.59 26.49 -15.25
C ALA A 389 -3.17 25.30 -16.04
N ARG A 390 -4.51 25.24 -16.17
CA ARG A 390 -5.19 24.21 -16.95
C ARG A 390 -4.82 24.27 -18.44
N ARG A 391 -4.68 25.47 -19.02
CA ARG A 391 -4.19 25.66 -20.40
C ARG A 391 -2.75 25.18 -20.58
N ILE A 392 -1.87 25.49 -19.63
CA ILE A 392 -0.48 25.00 -19.63
C ILE A 392 -0.45 23.48 -19.57
N LEU A 393 -1.24 22.86 -18.69
CA LEU A 393 -1.30 21.40 -18.57
C LEU A 393 -1.78 20.75 -19.88
N ALA A 394 -2.86 21.27 -20.47
CA ALA A 394 -3.37 20.80 -21.77
C ALA A 394 -2.30 20.91 -22.87
N GLN A 395 -1.59 22.04 -22.93
CA GLN A 395 -0.51 22.25 -23.89
C GLN A 395 0.64 21.25 -23.70
N LYS A 396 1.10 21.03 -22.46
CA LYS A 396 2.19 20.08 -22.16
C LYS A 396 1.80 18.63 -22.41
N ALA A 397 0.56 18.27 -22.12
CA ALA A 397 0.00 16.95 -22.40
C ALA A 397 -0.35 16.74 -23.89
N LYS A 398 -0.24 17.80 -24.72
CA LYS A 398 -0.59 17.80 -26.15
C LYS A 398 -2.04 17.43 -26.44
N ILE A 399 -2.96 17.98 -25.66
CA ILE A 399 -4.40 17.81 -25.85
C ILE A 399 -5.09 19.14 -26.15
N THR A 400 -6.26 19.07 -26.79
CA THR A 400 -7.12 20.23 -26.96
C THR A 400 -7.68 20.70 -25.63
N TYR A 401 -7.52 21.98 -25.31
CA TYR A 401 -8.06 22.59 -24.10
C TYR A 401 -9.60 22.59 -24.08
N SER A 402 -10.19 22.55 -22.89
CA SER A 402 -11.62 22.71 -22.62
C SER A 402 -11.80 23.47 -21.31
N GLU A 403 -12.70 24.45 -21.31
CA GLU A 403 -13.06 25.20 -20.09
C GLU A 403 -13.93 24.35 -19.14
N ASP A 404 -14.68 23.40 -19.71
CA ASP A 404 -15.37 22.33 -18.99
C ASP A 404 -14.33 21.37 -18.40
N THR A 405 -14.22 21.38 -17.07
CA THR A 405 -13.25 20.59 -16.30
C THR A 405 -13.43 19.09 -16.51
N SER A 406 -14.67 18.59 -16.63
CA SER A 406 -14.94 17.18 -16.84
C SER A 406 -14.44 16.73 -18.20
N LYS A 407 -14.69 17.52 -19.26
CA LYS A 407 -14.13 17.25 -20.60
C LYS A 407 -12.61 17.31 -20.61
N LEU A 408 -12.01 18.27 -19.88
CA LEU A 408 -10.55 18.34 -19.75
C LEU A 408 -9.97 17.11 -19.04
N ALA A 409 -10.61 16.65 -17.95
CA ALA A 409 -10.22 15.46 -17.23
C ALA A 409 -10.24 14.21 -18.12
N VAL A 410 -11.32 14.02 -18.89
CA VAL A 410 -11.44 12.92 -19.86
C VAL A 410 -10.33 12.97 -20.90
N ARG A 411 -10.02 14.14 -21.48
CA ARG A 411 -8.95 14.28 -22.47
C ARG A 411 -7.56 14.01 -21.88
N LEU A 412 -7.30 14.43 -20.64
CA LEU A 412 -6.05 14.13 -19.94
C LEU A 412 -5.92 12.64 -19.64
N ARG A 413 -7.00 12.00 -19.19
CA ARG A 413 -7.06 10.55 -18.98
C ARG A 413 -6.78 9.80 -20.28
N GLN A 414 -7.41 10.17 -21.38
CA GLN A 414 -7.16 9.58 -22.71
C GLN A 414 -5.71 9.76 -23.17
N ALA A 415 -5.12 10.94 -22.95
CA ALA A 415 -3.71 11.16 -23.27
C ALA A 415 -2.76 10.32 -22.42
N LEU A 416 -3.12 10.07 -21.15
CA LEU A 416 -2.38 9.16 -20.28
C LEU A 416 -2.51 7.70 -20.78
N LEU A 417 -3.73 7.25 -21.10
CA LEU A 417 -4.01 5.92 -21.67
C LEU A 417 -3.19 5.68 -22.95
N ASN A 418 -3.07 6.70 -23.81
CA ASN A 418 -2.29 6.66 -25.04
C ASN A 418 -0.78 6.93 -24.85
N SER A 419 -0.31 7.12 -23.62
CA SER A 419 1.12 7.31 -23.36
C SER A 419 1.93 6.03 -23.64
N PRO A 420 3.28 6.13 -23.78
CA PRO A 420 4.13 4.95 -23.93
C PRO A 420 4.21 4.05 -22.69
N ALA A 421 3.67 4.48 -21.54
CA ALA A 421 3.77 3.75 -20.29
C ALA A 421 3.20 2.33 -20.41
N ARG A 422 3.94 1.35 -19.87
CA ARG A 422 3.57 -0.06 -19.93
C ARG A 422 2.43 -0.41 -18.98
N ILE A 423 2.34 0.28 -17.85
CA ILE A 423 1.29 0.07 -16.86
C ILE A 423 0.59 1.41 -16.65
N ILE A 424 -0.74 1.40 -16.68
CA ILE A 424 -1.56 2.59 -16.47
C ILE A 424 -2.60 2.26 -15.40
N LEU A 425 -2.61 3.04 -14.34
CA LEU A 425 -3.43 2.80 -13.16
C LEU A 425 -4.18 4.07 -12.79
N LEU A 426 -5.51 3.99 -12.82
CA LEU A 426 -6.38 5.12 -12.53
C LEU A 426 -7.18 4.84 -11.25
N PRO A 427 -7.24 5.75 -10.27
CA PRO A 427 -8.22 5.63 -9.19
C PRO A 427 -9.64 5.56 -9.76
N LEU A 428 -10.53 4.78 -9.12
CA LEU A 428 -11.91 4.64 -9.58
C LEU A 428 -12.62 6.00 -9.72
N GLN A 429 -12.30 6.95 -8.83
CA GLN A 429 -12.80 8.32 -8.88
C GLN A 429 -12.51 9.01 -10.23
N ASP A 430 -11.38 8.71 -10.86
CA ASP A 430 -10.99 9.33 -12.12
C ASP A 430 -11.73 8.73 -13.31
N TRP A 431 -12.21 7.48 -13.21
CA TRP A 431 -13.17 6.92 -14.17
C TRP A 431 -14.55 7.56 -14.02
N LEU A 432 -15.01 7.72 -12.77
CA LEU A 432 -16.33 8.25 -12.43
C LEU A 432 -16.42 9.78 -12.44
N LEU A 433 -15.29 10.48 -12.61
CA LEU A 433 -15.17 11.92 -12.47
C LEU A 433 -15.69 12.43 -11.11
N SER A 434 -15.43 11.67 -10.03
CA SER A 434 -15.80 12.07 -8.67
C SER A 434 -14.66 12.82 -7.98
N ALA A 435 -15.00 13.58 -6.94
CA ALA A 435 -14.07 14.47 -6.23
C ALA A 435 -13.62 13.93 -4.86
N GLU A 436 -14.12 12.77 -4.44
CA GLU A 436 -13.95 12.24 -3.09
C GLU A 436 -12.57 11.64 -2.87
N ARG A 437 -11.89 12.09 -1.82
CA ARG A 437 -10.54 11.63 -1.47
C ARG A 437 -10.58 10.34 -0.65
N ILE A 438 -9.56 9.51 -0.83
CA ILE A 438 -9.28 8.37 0.05
C ILE A 438 -8.46 8.84 1.25
N ASN A 439 -7.41 9.62 1.02
CA ASN A 439 -6.50 10.11 2.04
C ASN A 439 -6.03 11.56 1.76
N THR A 440 -5.71 12.27 2.84
CA THR A 440 -4.98 13.54 2.83
C THR A 440 -3.73 13.39 3.70
N PRO A 441 -2.54 13.30 3.10
CA PRO A 441 -1.29 13.10 3.85
C PRO A 441 -1.06 14.15 4.92
N GLY A 442 -0.70 13.70 6.13
CA GLY A 442 -0.36 14.58 7.26
C GLY A 442 -1.54 15.17 8.01
N THR A 443 -2.78 14.72 7.75
CA THR A 443 -3.99 15.18 8.45
C THR A 443 -4.66 14.09 9.28
N GLU A 444 -3.92 13.04 9.65
CA GLU A 444 -4.44 11.95 10.49
C GLU A 444 -4.93 12.51 11.83
N GLN A 445 -6.06 11.99 12.31
CA GLN A 445 -6.69 12.43 13.56
C GLN A 445 -6.92 11.23 14.47
N ALA A 446 -6.73 11.41 15.77
CA ALA A 446 -6.98 10.32 16.73
C ALA A 446 -8.47 9.94 16.79
N VAL A 447 -9.38 10.89 16.55
CA VAL A 447 -10.83 10.69 16.64
C VAL A 447 -11.50 11.20 15.37
N ASN A 448 -12.43 10.41 14.80
CA ASN A 448 -13.21 10.76 13.62
C ASN A 448 -12.36 11.11 12.38
N ASP A 449 -11.23 10.42 12.20
CA ASP A 449 -10.37 10.58 11.03
C ASP A 449 -11.16 10.33 9.73
N PRO A 450 -11.22 11.28 8.78
CA PRO A 450 -11.89 11.08 7.50
C PRO A 450 -11.07 10.20 6.53
N ASN A 451 -9.78 9.99 6.78
CA ASN A 451 -8.93 9.19 5.91
C ASN A 451 -9.34 7.72 5.93
N TRP A 452 -9.17 7.05 4.78
CA TRP A 452 -9.41 5.62 4.60
C TRP A 452 -10.86 5.17 4.79
N ARG A 453 -11.81 6.11 4.92
CA ARG A 453 -13.27 5.88 5.00
C ARG A 453 -13.99 5.95 3.66
N PHE A 454 -13.27 6.06 2.54
CA PHE A 454 -13.91 6.09 1.23
C PHE A 454 -14.60 4.75 0.95
N HIS A 455 -15.90 4.82 0.65
CA HIS A 455 -16.72 3.69 0.23
C HIS A 455 -17.35 4.01 -1.13
N LEU A 456 -17.54 2.96 -1.94
CA LEU A 456 -18.22 3.11 -3.21
C LEU A 456 -19.70 3.40 -2.97
N HIS A 457 -20.18 4.54 -3.50
CA HIS A 457 -21.58 4.96 -3.36
C HIS A 457 -22.54 4.30 -4.35
N LEU A 458 -22.00 3.68 -5.40
CA LEU A 458 -22.76 2.99 -6.43
C LEU A 458 -22.59 1.48 -6.28
N PRO A 459 -23.65 0.69 -6.46
CA PRO A 459 -23.51 -0.75 -6.67
C PRO A 459 -22.53 -1.06 -7.81
N ILE A 460 -21.73 -2.12 -7.69
CA ILE A 460 -20.71 -2.49 -8.70
C ILE A 460 -21.35 -2.75 -10.07
N ASP A 461 -22.54 -3.35 -10.10
CA ASP A 461 -23.33 -3.63 -11.32
C ASP A 461 -23.87 -2.36 -11.99
N GLN A 462 -23.83 -1.21 -11.31
CA GLN A 462 -24.19 0.10 -11.86
C GLN A 462 -22.97 0.92 -12.33
N LEU A 463 -21.75 0.40 -12.17
CA LEU A 463 -20.56 1.08 -12.69
C LEU A 463 -20.61 1.10 -14.23
N PRO A 464 -20.17 2.20 -14.87
CA PRO A 464 -20.19 2.31 -16.32
C PRO A 464 -19.26 1.27 -16.96
N VAL A 465 -19.75 0.54 -17.97
CA VAL A 465 -18.95 -0.45 -18.71
C VAL A 465 -18.54 0.07 -20.07
N GLU A 466 -19.49 0.32 -20.97
CA GLU A 466 -19.22 0.63 -22.39
C GLU A 466 -18.31 1.85 -22.62
N PRO A 467 -18.49 3.00 -21.92
CA PRO A 467 -17.59 4.15 -22.11
C PRO A 467 -16.13 3.82 -21.75
N ILE A 468 -15.92 3.11 -20.64
CA ILE A 468 -14.59 2.74 -20.15
C ILE A 468 -13.98 1.68 -21.06
N LYS A 469 -14.75 0.65 -21.42
CA LYS A 469 -14.32 -0.40 -22.35
C LYS A 469 -13.82 0.18 -23.67
N LYS A 470 -14.51 1.18 -24.22
CA LYS A 470 -14.09 1.87 -25.44
C LYS A 470 -12.77 2.63 -25.26
N GLU A 471 -12.61 3.35 -24.14
CA GLU A 471 -11.37 4.07 -23.82
C GLU A 471 -10.19 3.10 -23.66
N VAL A 472 -10.39 2.00 -22.94
CA VAL A 472 -9.36 0.97 -22.70
C VAL A 472 -8.98 0.28 -24.02
N ALA A 473 -9.95 -0.16 -24.82
CA ALA A 473 -9.69 -0.82 -26.11
C ALA A 473 -8.94 0.06 -27.11
N THR A 474 -9.20 1.37 -27.10
CA THR A 474 -8.49 2.31 -28.00
C THR A 474 -7.01 2.46 -27.64
N ALA A 475 -6.64 2.20 -26.39
CA ALA A 475 -5.29 2.41 -25.88
C ALA A 475 -4.39 1.15 -25.91
N THR A 476 -4.99 -0.04 -26.05
CA THR A 476 -4.29 -1.34 -26.09
C THR A 476 -3.97 -1.82 -27.51
N HIS A 477 -4.56 -1.20 -28.53
CA HIS A 477 -4.19 -1.32 -29.95
C HIS A 477 -3.22 -0.20 -30.35
#